data_AF-A0A7J2TM92-F1
#
_entry.id   AF-A0A7J2TM92-F1
#
_cell.length_a   1.000
_cell.length_b   1.000
_cell.length_c   1.000
_cell.angle_alpha   90.00
_cell.angle_beta   90.00
_cell.angle_gamma   90.00
#
_symmetry.space_group_name_H-M   'P 1'
#
loop_
_entity.id
_entity.type
_entity.pdbx_description
1 polymer ?
#
loop_
_entity_poly.entity_id
_entity_poly.type
_entity_poly.pdbx_seq_one_letter_code
_entity_poly.pdbx_strand_id
1 'polypeptide(L)' 'MAKVTTEDVRDVINITTAEIPDEKIQKMIKRAETTLALELSKEIDYTDCIAAERITKNTDIQLRQTSAKNLL' A
#
# COMPACT_ATOMS: atom_id res chain seq x y z
N MET A 1 4.89 10.37 -7.53
CA MET A 1 4.16 9.46 -6.62
C MET A 1 3.22 8.61 -7.45
N ALA A 2 3.31 7.29 -7.36
CA ALA A 2 2.28 6.42 -7.92
C ALA A 2 1.08 6.46 -6.96
N LYS A 3 0.01 7.12 -7.39
CA LYS A 3 -1.26 7.22 -6.65
C LYS A 3 -2.30 6.43 -7.44
N VAL A 4 -3.07 5.59 -6.76
CA VAL A 4 -4.23 4.95 -7.38
C VAL A 4 -5.26 6.03 -7.71
N THR A 5 -5.61 6.14 -8.99
CA THR A 5 -6.61 7.07 -9.50
C THR A 5 -7.96 6.37 -9.71
N THR A 6 -9.01 7.16 -9.95
CA THR A 6 -10.33 6.63 -10.32
C THR A 6 -10.26 5.83 -11.62
N GLU A 7 -9.50 6.31 -12.61
CA GLU A 7 -9.29 5.65 -13.89
C GLU A 7 -8.56 4.32 -13.74
N ASP A 8 -7.53 4.24 -12.89
CA ASP A 8 -6.83 2.96 -12.63
C ASP A 8 -7.80 1.90 -12.10
N VAL A 9 -8.68 2.28 -11.17
CA VAL A 9 -9.67 1.34 -10.61
C VAL A 9 -10.68 0.92 -11.68
N ARG A 10 -11.16 1.86 -12.51
CA ARG A 10 -12.13 1.59 -13.57
C ARG A 10 -11.60 0.62 -14.61
N ASP A 11 -10.36 0.82 -15.04
CA ASP A 11 -9.69 -0.03 -16.02
C ASP A 11 -9.57 -1.46 -15.50
N VAL A 12 -9.14 -1.61 -14.24
CA VAL A 12 -8.93 -2.93 -13.61
C VAL A 12 -10.23 -3.72 -13.44
N ILE A 13 -11.33 -3.07 -13.07
CA ILE A 13 -12.61 -3.76 -12.79
C ILE A 13 -13.61 -3.65 -13.95
N ASN A 14 -13.18 -3.08 -15.08
CA ASN A 14 -13.93 -2.95 -16.32
C ASN A 14 -15.32 -2.31 -16.14
N ILE A 15 -15.35 -1.09 -15.59
CA ILE A 15 -16.57 -0.29 -15.41
C ILE A 15 -16.40 1.11 -15.99
N THR A 16 -17.53 1.78 -16.26
CA THR A 16 -17.57 3.13 -16.80
C THR A 16 -18.05 4.18 -15.78
N THR A 17 -17.84 5.46 -16.10
CA THR A 17 -18.37 6.61 -15.34
C THR A 17 -19.89 6.61 -15.23
N ALA A 18 -20.58 6.09 -16.25
CA ALA A 18 -22.04 6.03 -16.28
C ALA A 18 -22.61 5.01 -15.27
N GLU A 19 -21.86 3.94 -14.99
CA GLU A 19 -22.27 2.91 -14.04
C GLU A 19 -21.96 3.33 -12.60
N ILE A 20 -20.76 3.89 -12.38
CA ILE A 20 -20.30 4.29 -11.05
C ILE A 20 -19.65 5.69 -11.12
N PRO A 21 -20.24 6.70 -10.45
CA PRO A 21 -19.64 8.03 -10.33
C PRO A 21 -18.29 8.03 -9.60
N ASP A 22 -17.42 8.97 -9.98
CA ASP A 22 -16.07 9.15 -9.42
C ASP A 22 -16.07 9.17 -7.89
N GLU A 23 -17.04 9.86 -7.29
CA GLU A 23 -17.19 10.03 -5.84
C GLU A 23 -17.31 8.68 -5.10
N LYS A 24 -17.93 7.67 -5.73
CA LYS A 24 -18.04 6.33 -5.16
C LYS A 24 -16.71 5.60 -5.23
N ILE A 25 -15.99 5.70 -6.35
CA ILE A 25 -14.67 5.10 -6.51
C ILE A 25 -13.65 5.76 -5.57
N GLN A 26 -13.70 7.09 -5.41
CA GLN A 26 -12.88 7.80 -4.43
C GLN A 26 -13.11 7.31 -2.99
N LYS A 27 -14.37 7.07 -2.61
CA LYS A 27 -14.69 6.45 -1.31
C LYS A 27 -14.12 5.03 -1.19
N MET A 28 -14.11 4.25 -2.26
CA MET A 28 -13.50 2.90 -2.27
C MET A 28 -12.00 2.98 -2.05
N ILE A 29 -11.31 3.85 -2.81
CA ILE A 29 -9.86 4.08 -2.68
C ILE A 29 -9.54 4.49 -1.24
N LYS A 30 -10.26 5.48 -0.68
CA LYS A 30 -10.00 5.95 0.68
C LYS A 30 -10.25 4.89 1.75
N ARG A 31 -11.28 4.04 1.59
CA ARG A 31 -11.54 2.93 2.51
C ARG A 31 -10.42 1.90 2.46
N ALA A 32 -9.97 1.51 1.28
CA ALA A 32 -8.86 0.58 1.11
C ALA A 32 -7.57 1.13 1.75
N GLU A 33 -7.29 2.41 1.53
CA GLU A 33 -6.12 3.07 2.14
C GLU A 33 -6.22 3.09 3.67
N THR A 34 -7.39 3.43 4.24
CA THR A 34 -7.61 3.41 5.70
C THR A 34 -7.46 1.99 6.27
N THR A 35 -8.03 0.98 5.60
CA THR A 35 -7.89 -0.42 6.03
C THR A 35 -6.43 -0.85 6.05
N LEU A 36 -5.67 -0.57 4.98
CA LEU A 36 -4.25 -0.90 4.92
C LEU A 36 -3.45 -0.18 6.02
N ALA A 37 -3.76 1.09 6.31
CA ALA A 37 -3.10 1.82 7.39
C ALA A 37 -3.36 1.17 8.77
N LEU A 38 -4.60 0.76 9.02
CA LEU A 38 -4.98 0.07 10.26
C LEU A 38 -4.34 -1.32 10.37
N GLU A 39 -4.38 -2.12 9.31
CA GLU A 39 -3.81 -3.48 9.28
C GLU A 39 -2.29 -3.47 9.45
N LEU A 40 -1.61 -2.52 8.82
CA LEU A 40 -0.17 -2.38 8.93
C LEU A 40 0.25 -1.72 10.24
N SER A 41 -0.69 -1.21 11.04
CA SER A 41 -0.43 -0.37 12.23
C SER A 41 0.54 0.77 11.92
N LYS A 42 0.40 1.34 10.72
CA LYS A 42 1.29 2.37 10.17
C LYS A 42 0.44 3.44 9.52
N GLU A 43 0.75 4.69 9.82
CA GLU A 43 0.26 5.81 9.04
C GLU A 43 0.88 5.70 7.64
N ILE A 44 0.04 5.49 6.63
CA ILE A 44 0.49 5.49 5.24
C ILE A 44 0.68 6.96 4.86
N ASP A 45 1.94 7.41 4.84
CA ASP A 45 2.29 8.74 4.35
C ASP A 45 2.25 8.73 2.80
N TYR A 46 1.22 9.36 2.25
CA TYR A 46 1.03 9.47 0.80
C TYR A 46 2.07 10.37 0.13
N THR A 47 2.80 11.19 0.88
CA THR A 47 3.75 12.16 0.33
C THR A 47 5.17 11.61 0.14
N ASP A 48 5.52 10.48 0.77
CA ASP A 48 6.80 9.79 0.58
C ASP A 48 6.64 8.26 0.49
N CYS A 49 6.28 7.77 -0.70
CA CYS A 49 6.14 6.33 -0.96
C CYS A 49 7.44 5.63 -1.43
N ILE A 50 8.62 6.29 -1.41
CA ILE A 50 9.79 5.77 -2.14
C ILE A 50 10.91 5.17 -1.26
N ALA A 51 11.03 5.51 0.03
CA ALA A 51 12.22 5.09 0.78
C ALA A 51 12.03 4.51 2.20
N ALA A 52 11.03 4.93 2.98
CA ALA A 52 11.02 4.60 4.41
C ALA A 52 10.62 3.14 4.75
N GLU A 53 9.89 2.44 3.88
CA GLU A 53 9.44 1.06 4.15
C GLU A 53 10.26 -0.06 3.50
N ARG A 54 11.15 0.26 2.54
CA ARG A 54 11.96 -0.78 1.86
C ARG A 54 13.20 -1.19 2.66
N ILE A 55 13.72 -0.33 3.54
CA ILE A 55 15.02 -0.55 4.19
C ILE A 55 14.89 -1.19 5.57
N THR A 56 13.88 -0.83 6.39
CA THR A 56 13.78 -1.36 7.76
C THR A 56 13.49 -2.86 7.81
N LYS A 57 12.58 -3.36 6.96
CA LYS A 57 12.19 -4.78 6.96
C LYS A 57 13.26 -5.73 6.41
N ASN A 58 14.13 -5.28 5.51
CA ASN A 58 15.17 -6.16 4.95
C ASN A 58 16.31 -6.36 5.95
N THR A 59 16.78 -5.31 6.64
CA THR A 59 17.83 -5.45 7.66
C THR A 59 17.42 -6.31 8.86
N ASP A 60 16.17 -6.23 9.32
CA ASP A 60 15.72 -7.05 10.46
C ASP A 60 15.60 -8.54 10.11
N ILE A 61 15.21 -8.86 8.87
CA ILE A 61 15.17 -10.25 8.38
C ILE A 61 16.60 -10.77 8.21
N GLN A 62 17.51 -9.97 7.65
CA GLN A 62 18.91 -10.35 7.47
C GLN A 62 19.65 -10.53 8.80
N LEU A 63 19.41 -9.67 9.79
CA LEU A 63 19.98 -9.80 11.15
C LEU A 63 19.50 -11.07 11.84
N ARG A 64 18.21 -11.43 11.71
CA ARG A 64 17.67 -12.68 12.25
C ARG A 64 18.24 -13.92 11.55
N GLN A 65 18.40 -13.89 10.23
CA GLN A 65 19.00 -14.99 9.47
C GLN A 65 20.50 -15.17 9.74
N THR A 66 21.22 -14.08 10.00
CA THR A 66 22.67 -14.12 10.33
C THR A 66 22.90 -14.61 11.76
N SER A 67 22.07 -14.19 12.72
CA SER A 67 22.12 -14.68 14.10
C SER A 67 21.84 -16.19 14.19
N ALA A 68 20.86 -16.70 13.42
CA ALA A 68 20.54 -18.13 13.38
C ALA A 68 21.65 -19.00 12.76
N LYS A 69 22.48 -18.45 11.86
CA LYS A 69 23.61 -19.17 11.26
C LYS A 69 24.84 -19.25 12.16
N ASN A 70 24.99 -18.34 13.12
CA ASN A 70 26.13 -18.32 14.06
C ASN A 70 25.88 -19.14 15.34
N LEU A 71 24.70 -19.78 15.46
CA LEU A 71 24.33 -20.66 16.58
C LEU A 71 24.38 -22.16 16.22
N LEU A 72 24.86 -22.49 15.01
CA LEU A 72 25.18 -23.85 14.52
C LEU A 72 26.66 -23.90 14.14
#